data_AF-A0A1A8HYR3-F1
#
_entry.id   AF-A0A1A8HYR3-F1
#
_cell.length_a   1.000
_cell.length_b   1.000
_cell.length_c   1.000
_cell.angle_alpha   90.00
_cell.angle_beta   90.00
_cell.angle_gamma   90.00
#
_symmetry.space_group_name_H-M   'P 1'
#
loop_
_entity.id
_entity.type
_entity.pdbx_description
1 polymer ?
#
loop_
_entity_poly.entity_id
_entity_poly.type
_entity_poly.pdbx_seq_one_letter_code
_entity_poly.pdbx_strand_id
1 'polypeptide(L)'
;MKDDRMAQGFRKALNKKEGIVAIGGTSEISSEGTQHSISEQERFAFANYISTALEKDEDLKHVLPINPTTGALFKASADGILLCKLINLSVPDTIDERTINKKKLTPFTTQENLNLALNSASAIGCQVVNIGAQDLKEGKPHLVLGLLWQIIKIGLFADIKLSRNEALAALLEEGESLEALMKLSPEELLLRWVNFHLKKTGMTISNFSGDIKDSKAYFHLLEQIAPDGTKEGVPRVEIDMTGLYEKDLKKRAECLLKQAELLGCRQFVSATDIVTGNAKLNLAFVATLFNKHPALTKPENQDWTVEGETREERTFRNWMNSLGVNPHVHHVYGDLQDAIVILQLYEKIKVPVDWNHRVNLPPFKGVGGGHLKKIENCNYAVELGKKKAGFSLVGIGGQDLYDGNPTLTLALVWQLMRRYTLNVLEDLGHGEVAGDDLIISWVNKTLAEAGKSSSFKSFKDKSISTSLPVLDLIDAIQPQSVNFDLVKRDSPSDEDKLNNAKYAVSMARKIGAKVYALPEDLVEVNPKMVMTMFACLMGRGMKRA
;
A
#
# COMPACT_ATOMS: atom_id res chain seq x y z
N MET A 1 5.50 -26.49 -46.38
CA MET A 1 6.78 -25.78 -46.16
C MET A 1 6.48 -24.42 -45.51
N LYS A 2 7.30 -24.04 -44.53
CA LYS A 2 7.24 -22.83 -43.66
C LYS A 2 6.18 -22.87 -42.55
N ASP A 3 6.47 -22.69 -41.26
CA ASP A 3 7.70 -22.77 -40.47
C ASP A 3 7.22 -22.95 -39.01
N ASP A 4 7.10 -24.20 -38.55
CA ASP A 4 6.56 -24.55 -37.22
C ASP A 4 7.63 -24.44 -36.12
N ARG A 5 8.40 -23.34 -36.13
CA ARG A 5 9.44 -23.07 -35.14
C ARG A 5 8.88 -22.40 -33.89
N MET A 6 7.75 -21.69 -33.99
CA MET A 6 7.09 -21.06 -32.83
C MET A 6 6.40 -22.09 -31.93
N ALA A 7 5.68 -23.08 -32.46
CA ALA A 7 5.01 -24.09 -31.63
C ALA A 7 6.00 -25.09 -31.01
N GLN A 8 7.09 -25.41 -31.73
CA GLN A 8 8.18 -26.22 -31.17
C GLN A 8 8.99 -25.46 -30.10
N GLY A 9 9.16 -24.14 -30.23
CA GLY A 9 9.74 -23.29 -29.18
C GLY A 9 8.87 -23.25 -27.91
N PHE A 10 7.55 -23.20 -28.07
CA PHE A 10 6.58 -23.20 -26.97
C PHE A 10 6.58 -24.52 -26.18
N ARG A 11 6.69 -25.65 -26.88
CA ARG A 11 6.74 -27.00 -26.26
C ARG A 11 8.06 -27.28 -25.55
N LYS A 12 9.17 -26.73 -26.04
CA LYS A 12 10.49 -26.88 -25.41
C LYS A 12 10.66 -25.98 -24.17
N ALA A 13 9.95 -24.84 -24.10
CA ALA A 13 9.91 -23.97 -22.93
C ALA A 13 9.03 -24.56 -21.79
N LEU A 14 7.91 -25.21 -22.12
CA LEU A 14 6.99 -25.82 -21.15
C LEU A 14 7.52 -27.12 -20.51
N ASN A 15 8.48 -27.80 -21.15
CA ASN A 15 9.03 -29.09 -20.66
C ASN A 15 10.27 -28.97 -19.78
N LYS A 16 10.79 -27.76 -19.51
CA LYS A 16 11.74 -27.56 -18.43
C LYS A 16 10.97 -27.49 -17.11
N LYS A 17 10.89 -28.63 -16.42
CA LYS A 17 10.60 -28.68 -14.98
C LYS A 17 11.52 -27.69 -14.27
N GLU A 18 10.95 -26.59 -13.77
CA GLU A 18 11.27 -25.90 -12.51
C GLU A 18 10.59 -24.53 -12.55
N GLY A 19 9.50 -24.37 -11.80
CA GLY A 19 8.80 -23.09 -11.58
C GLY A 19 9.55 -22.17 -10.60
N ILE A 20 10.87 -22.28 -10.51
CA ILE A 20 11.76 -21.54 -9.64
C ILE A 20 13.06 -21.34 -10.41
N VAL A 21 13.31 -20.14 -10.94
CA VAL A 21 14.65 -19.80 -11.44
C VAL A 21 15.46 -19.37 -10.22
N ALA A 22 16.34 -20.25 -9.74
CA ALA A 22 17.33 -19.91 -8.72
C ALA A 22 18.46 -19.09 -9.38
N ILE A 23 18.70 -17.88 -8.88
CA ILE A 23 19.85 -17.05 -9.28
C ILE A 23 20.83 -17.03 -8.10
N GLY A 24 22.04 -17.56 -8.31
CA GLY A 24 23.12 -17.48 -7.33
C GLY A 24 23.67 -16.06 -7.22
N GLY A 25 23.84 -15.56 -6.00
CA GLY A 25 24.40 -14.23 -5.72
C GLY A 25 25.91 -14.17 -5.97
N THR A 26 26.40 -13.04 -6.49
CA THR A 26 27.83 -12.79 -6.79
C THR A 26 28.51 -11.90 -5.75
N SER A 27 28.15 -12.01 -4.47
CA SER A 27 28.76 -11.18 -3.41
C SER A 27 29.09 -12.04 -2.19
N GLU A 28 30.36 -12.06 -1.80
CA GLU A 28 30.93 -12.93 -0.75
C GLU A 28 30.59 -12.52 0.71
N ILE A 29 29.59 -11.65 0.96
CA ILE A 29 29.33 -11.13 2.33
C ILE A 29 27.83 -11.12 2.72
N SER A 30 26.96 -11.87 2.04
CA SER A 30 25.60 -12.12 2.53
C SER A 30 25.40 -13.60 2.80
N SER A 31 25.56 -13.98 4.05
CA SER A 31 25.32 -15.31 4.61
C SER A 31 23.98 -15.91 4.18
N GLU A 32 24.11 -16.96 3.37
CA GLU A 32 23.41 -18.25 3.47
C GLU A 32 21.88 -18.28 3.29
N GLY A 33 21.43 -18.70 2.10
CA GLY A 33 20.40 -19.74 2.00
C GLY A 33 19.08 -19.43 1.32
N THR A 34 18.75 -18.19 0.95
CA THR A 34 17.43 -17.91 0.33
C THR A 34 17.52 -17.90 -1.19
N GLN A 35 17.24 -19.04 -1.82
CA GLN A 35 16.95 -19.08 -3.26
C GLN A 35 15.66 -18.27 -3.52
N HIS A 36 15.79 -17.04 -4.02
CA HIS A 36 14.62 -16.24 -4.40
C HIS A 36 14.04 -16.75 -5.72
N SER A 37 13.02 -17.59 -5.65
CA SER A 37 12.25 -18.04 -6.81
C SER A 37 11.47 -16.88 -7.43
N ILE A 38 11.72 -16.59 -8.70
CA ILE A 38 10.92 -15.63 -9.48
C ILE A 38 9.63 -16.31 -9.93
N SER A 39 8.46 -15.76 -9.57
CA SER A 39 7.20 -16.24 -10.14
C SER A 39 7.02 -15.69 -11.56
N GLU A 40 7.19 -16.58 -12.54
CA GLU A 40 6.92 -16.31 -13.95
C GLU A 40 5.45 -15.94 -14.19
N GLN A 41 4.53 -16.55 -13.43
CA GLN A 41 3.10 -16.26 -13.46
C GLN A 41 2.81 -14.81 -13.05
N GLU A 42 3.41 -14.36 -11.93
CA GLU A 42 3.26 -12.98 -11.45
C GLU A 42 3.81 -11.97 -12.44
N ARG A 43 5.01 -12.22 -13.00
CA ARG A 43 5.59 -11.35 -14.03
C ARG A 43 4.65 -11.21 -15.22
N PHE A 44 4.12 -12.33 -15.72
CA PHE A 44 3.20 -12.33 -16.86
C PHE A 44 1.92 -11.54 -16.55
N ALA A 45 1.32 -11.79 -15.39
CA ALA A 45 0.11 -11.12 -14.92
C ALA A 45 0.30 -9.61 -14.78
N PHE A 46 1.36 -9.17 -14.08
CA PHE A 46 1.60 -7.76 -13.79
C PHE A 46 1.98 -6.99 -15.06
N ALA A 47 2.81 -7.56 -15.94
CA ALA A 47 3.15 -6.91 -17.21
C ALA A 47 1.92 -6.66 -18.09
N ASN A 48 0.99 -7.62 -18.18
CA ASN A 48 -0.26 -7.44 -18.92
C ASN A 48 -1.18 -6.42 -18.25
N TYR A 49 -1.39 -6.52 -16.93
CA TYR A 49 -2.22 -5.56 -16.19
C TYR A 49 -1.71 -4.13 -16.38
N ILE A 50 -0.41 -3.91 -16.19
CA ILE A 50 0.23 -2.60 -16.35
C ILE A 50 0.08 -2.09 -17.78
N SER A 51 0.32 -2.95 -18.79
CA SER A 51 0.23 -2.55 -20.19
C SER A 51 -1.18 -2.12 -20.57
N THR A 52 -2.22 -2.79 -20.06
CA THR A 52 -3.61 -2.41 -20.27
C THR A 52 -3.99 -1.16 -19.48
N ALA A 53 -3.64 -1.10 -18.19
CA ALA A 53 -4.10 -0.04 -17.30
C ALA A 53 -3.44 1.31 -17.58
N LEU A 54 -2.21 1.31 -18.10
CA LEU A 54 -1.44 2.52 -18.43
C LEU A 54 -1.24 2.71 -19.94
N GLU A 55 -1.98 1.98 -20.79
CA GLU A 55 -1.83 1.98 -22.25
C GLU A 55 -1.80 3.39 -22.87
N LYS A 56 -2.60 4.30 -22.30
CA LYS A 56 -2.77 5.68 -22.78
C LYS A 56 -1.82 6.69 -22.13
N ASP A 57 -0.91 6.25 -21.26
CA ASP A 57 0.02 7.16 -20.59
C ASP A 57 1.17 7.56 -21.54
N GLU A 58 1.21 8.86 -21.86
CA GLU A 58 2.18 9.43 -22.80
C GLU A 58 3.63 9.31 -22.32
N ASP A 59 3.86 9.32 -21.00
CA ASP A 59 5.21 9.26 -20.41
C ASP A 59 5.77 7.83 -20.39
N LEU A 60 4.95 6.82 -20.69
CA LEU A 60 5.32 5.40 -20.68
C LEU A 60 5.39 4.77 -22.08
N LYS A 61 5.24 5.56 -23.15
CA LYS A 61 5.34 5.08 -24.54
C LYS A 61 6.65 4.38 -24.87
N HIS A 62 7.74 4.66 -24.15
CA HIS A 62 9.04 4.01 -24.35
C HIS A 62 9.12 2.60 -23.75
N VAL A 63 8.19 2.23 -22.85
CA VAL A 63 8.16 0.92 -22.18
C VAL A 63 6.90 0.10 -22.45
N LEU A 64 5.80 0.73 -22.88
CA LEU A 64 4.54 0.06 -23.17
C LEU A 64 4.38 -0.28 -24.67
N PRO A 65 3.76 -1.43 -25.02
CA PRO A 65 3.36 -2.51 -24.11
C PRO A 65 4.57 -3.33 -23.62
N ILE A 66 4.52 -3.80 -22.38
CA ILE A 66 5.59 -4.61 -21.77
C ILE A 66 5.44 -6.04 -22.25
N ASN A 67 6.51 -6.63 -22.79
CA ASN A 67 6.50 -8.06 -23.13
C ASN A 67 6.44 -8.92 -21.84
N PRO A 68 5.33 -9.67 -21.60
CA PRO A 68 5.10 -10.37 -20.34
C PRO A 68 5.95 -11.63 -20.17
N THR A 69 6.56 -12.13 -21.25
CA THR A 69 7.34 -13.38 -21.28
C THR A 69 8.85 -13.17 -21.11
N THR A 70 9.29 -11.93 -20.90
CA THR A 70 10.70 -11.57 -20.79
C THR A 70 10.96 -10.73 -19.54
N GLY A 71 12.22 -10.49 -19.21
CA GLY A 71 12.62 -9.53 -18.16
C GLY A 71 12.33 -8.07 -18.50
N ALA A 72 11.54 -7.76 -19.53
CA ALA A 72 11.18 -6.40 -19.94
C ALA A 72 10.49 -5.62 -18.81
N LEU A 73 9.66 -6.28 -18.00
CA LEU A 73 9.01 -5.67 -16.84
C LEU A 73 10.04 -5.04 -15.88
N PHE A 74 11.14 -5.74 -15.59
CA PHE A 74 12.17 -5.27 -14.67
C PHE A 74 12.93 -4.07 -15.23
N LYS A 75 13.21 -4.09 -16.54
CA LYS A 75 13.81 -2.95 -17.24
C LYS A 75 12.87 -1.74 -17.28
N ALA A 76 11.58 -1.97 -17.48
CA ALA A 76 10.57 -0.92 -17.50
C ALA A 76 10.40 -0.22 -16.13
N SER A 77 10.69 -0.90 -15.02
CA SER A 77 10.67 -0.30 -13.68
C SER A 77 11.97 0.45 -13.30
N ALA A 78 13.06 0.24 -14.04
CA ALA A 78 14.40 0.68 -13.64
C ALA A 78 14.63 2.20 -13.69
N ASP A 79 13.81 2.94 -14.46
CA ASP A 79 13.88 4.40 -14.55
C ASP A 79 12.98 5.13 -13.53
N GLY A 80 12.16 4.37 -12.80
CA GLY A 80 11.21 4.84 -11.80
C GLY A 80 9.93 5.49 -12.32
N ILE A 81 9.81 5.81 -13.62
CA ILE A 81 8.62 6.49 -14.17
C ILE A 81 7.41 5.57 -14.04
N LEU A 82 7.56 4.31 -14.45
CA LEU A 82 6.49 3.30 -14.37
C LEU A 82 5.96 3.14 -12.94
N LEU A 83 6.86 3.09 -11.95
CA LEU A 83 6.48 2.92 -10.55
C LEU A 83 5.72 4.13 -10.02
N CYS A 84 6.15 5.35 -10.35
CA CYS A 84 5.44 6.57 -9.97
C CYS A 84 4.03 6.62 -10.56
N LYS A 85 3.88 6.26 -11.84
CA LYS A 85 2.57 6.22 -12.52
C LYS A 85 1.66 5.15 -11.94
N LEU A 86 2.19 3.97 -11.66
CA LEU A 86 1.44 2.88 -11.04
C LEU A 86 0.96 3.25 -9.61
N ILE A 87 1.77 3.99 -8.85
CA ILE A 87 1.36 4.50 -7.53
C ILE A 87 0.17 5.45 -7.67
N ASN A 88 0.19 6.39 -8.61
CA ASN A 88 -0.93 7.30 -8.86
C ASN A 88 -2.16 6.57 -9.41
N LEU A 89 -1.98 5.50 -10.19
CA LEU A 89 -3.09 4.66 -10.64
C LEU A 89 -3.78 3.97 -9.44
N SER A 90 -2.99 3.45 -8.49
CA SER A 90 -3.53 2.75 -7.32
C SER A 90 -4.08 3.70 -6.25
N VAL A 91 -3.43 4.85 -6.03
CA VAL A 91 -3.85 5.89 -5.09
C VAL A 91 -3.66 7.26 -5.77
N PRO A 92 -4.72 7.84 -6.35
CA PRO A 92 -4.66 9.12 -7.03
C PRO A 92 -4.06 10.24 -6.16
N ASP A 93 -3.41 11.21 -6.81
CA ASP A 93 -2.80 12.38 -6.18
C ASP A 93 -1.66 12.08 -5.16
N THR A 94 -1.13 10.86 -5.12
CA THR A 94 -0.01 10.51 -4.21
C THR A 94 1.30 11.19 -4.62
N ILE A 95 1.57 11.26 -5.92
CA ILE A 95 2.75 11.87 -6.53
C ILE A 95 2.31 13.01 -7.45
N ASP A 96 2.84 14.20 -7.21
CA ASP A 96 2.76 15.29 -8.17
C ASP A 96 3.67 14.98 -9.36
N GLU A 97 3.07 14.67 -10.51
CA GLU A 97 3.81 14.23 -11.69
C GLU A 97 4.79 15.26 -12.25
N ARG A 98 4.64 16.54 -11.89
CA ARG A 98 5.60 17.60 -12.27
C ARG A 98 6.98 17.36 -11.66
N THR A 99 7.05 16.56 -10.59
CA THR A 99 8.31 16.19 -9.93
C THR A 99 9.03 15.03 -10.60
N ILE A 100 8.36 14.27 -11.48
CA ILE A 100 8.94 13.11 -12.15
C ILE A 100 9.89 13.59 -13.25
N ASN A 101 11.12 13.10 -13.23
CA ASN A 101 12.05 13.31 -14.35
C ASN A 101 11.61 12.40 -15.50
N LYS A 102 11.13 12.98 -16.61
CA LYS A 102 10.51 12.23 -17.73
C LYS A 102 11.38 12.13 -18.99
N LYS A 103 12.41 12.99 -19.14
CA LYS A 103 13.22 13.09 -20.36
C LYS A 103 14.71 13.14 -20.02
N LYS A 104 15.55 12.61 -20.92
CA LYS A 104 17.03 12.64 -20.85
C LYS A 104 17.56 12.21 -19.47
N LEU A 105 17.16 11.03 -19.03
CA LEU A 105 17.50 10.55 -17.69
C LEU A 105 19.00 10.31 -17.54
N THR A 106 19.59 10.98 -16.56
CA THR A 106 20.92 10.71 -16.03
C THR A 106 20.83 9.70 -14.87
N PRO A 107 21.94 9.07 -14.47
CA PRO A 107 21.97 8.22 -13.27
C PRO A 107 21.42 8.90 -12.02
N PHE A 108 21.62 10.20 -11.88
CA PHE A 108 21.12 11.00 -10.76
C PHE A 108 19.60 11.20 -10.82
N THR A 109 19.07 11.64 -11.97
CA THR A 109 17.62 11.84 -12.13
C THR A 109 16.82 10.54 -12.08
N THR A 110 17.42 9.42 -12.51
CA THR A 110 16.85 8.07 -12.33
C THR A 110 16.78 7.71 -10.85
N GLN A 111 17.86 7.94 -10.09
CA GLN A 111 17.88 7.74 -8.65
C GLN A 111 16.80 8.57 -7.93
N GLU A 112 16.59 9.82 -8.35
CA GLU A 112 15.53 10.68 -7.81
C GLU A 112 14.12 10.13 -8.07
N ASN A 113 13.84 9.65 -9.29
CA ASN A 113 12.56 9.01 -9.61
C ASN A 113 12.32 7.77 -8.73
N LEU A 114 13.34 6.95 -8.54
CA LEU A 114 13.25 5.74 -7.72
C LEU A 114 13.07 6.07 -6.24
N ASN A 115 13.74 7.10 -5.72
CA ASN A 115 13.51 7.62 -4.37
C ASN A 115 12.07 8.13 -4.21
N LEU A 116 11.57 8.89 -5.18
CA LEU A 116 10.20 9.38 -5.22
C LEU A 116 9.21 8.21 -5.18
N ALA A 117 9.40 7.20 -6.03
CA ALA A 117 8.56 6.00 -6.06
C ALA A 117 8.58 5.24 -4.72
N LEU A 118 9.77 4.95 -4.16
CA LEU A 118 9.91 4.20 -2.91
C LEU A 118 9.28 4.92 -1.71
N ASN A 119 9.57 6.22 -1.55
CA ASN A 119 9.02 7.00 -0.44
C ASN A 119 7.51 7.21 -0.58
N SER A 120 6.99 7.31 -1.81
CA SER A 120 5.56 7.42 -2.07
C SER A 120 4.84 6.08 -1.86
N ALA A 121 5.44 4.97 -2.26
CA ALA A 121 4.96 3.62 -1.95
C ALA A 121 4.90 3.40 -0.43
N SER A 122 5.93 3.82 0.31
CA SER A 122 5.94 3.80 1.78
C SER A 122 4.77 4.59 2.36
N ALA A 123 4.50 5.80 1.83
CA ALA A 123 3.45 6.68 2.32
C ALA A 123 2.02 6.15 2.10
N ILE A 124 1.83 5.24 1.13
CA ILE A 124 0.55 4.53 0.92
C ILE A 124 0.47 3.20 1.66
N GLY A 125 1.50 2.83 2.43
CA GLY A 125 1.53 1.64 3.28
C GLY A 125 2.28 0.43 2.72
N CYS A 126 3.03 0.57 1.62
CA CYS A 126 3.91 -0.49 1.14
C CYS A 126 5.11 -0.69 2.08
N GLN A 127 5.46 -1.94 2.33
CA GLN A 127 6.68 -2.31 3.05
C GLN A 127 7.89 -2.23 2.11
N VAL A 128 8.67 -1.15 2.23
CA VAL A 128 9.85 -0.87 1.40
C VAL A 128 11.17 -0.87 2.17
N VAL A 129 11.17 -1.25 3.45
CA VAL A 129 12.36 -1.23 4.32
C VAL A 129 13.58 -1.98 3.77
N ASN A 130 13.35 -3.01 2.96
CA ASN A 130 14.41 -3.85 2.37
C ASN A 130 14.59 -3.60 0.86
N ILE A 131 14.12 -2.46 0.34
CA ILE A 131 14.21 -2.13 -1.09
C ILE A 131 14.88 -0.77 -1.25
N GLY A 132 16.09 -0.76 -1.80
CA GLY A 132 16.80 0.45 -2.21
C GLY A 132 16.50 0.83 -3.65
N ALA A 133 16.71 2.10 -3.98
CA ALA A 133 16.60 2.57 -5.37
C ALA A 133 17.58 1.84 -6.30
N GLN A 134 18.78 1.50 -5.83
CA GLN A 134 19.76 0.75 -6.62
C GLN A 134 19.25 -0.66 -6.97
N ASP A 135 18.53 -1.32 -6.05
CA ASP A 135 17.92 -2.63 -6.31
C ASP A 135 16.88 -2.59 -7.43
N LEU A 136 16.08 -1.51 -7.47
CA LEU A 136 15.09 -1.28 -8.52
C LEU A 136 15.74 -0.91 -9.85
N LYS A 137 16.81 -0.10 -9.81
CA LYS A 137 17.60 0.28 -10.98
C LYS A 137 18.28 -0.92 -11.65
N GLU A 138 18.77 -1.86 -10.83
CA GLU A 138 19.32 -3.15 -11.30
C GLU A 138 18.23 -4.12 -11.76
N GLY A 139 16.96 -3.82 -11.48
CA GLY A 139 15.82 -4.64 -11.88
C GLY A 139 15.77 -5.97 -11.13
N LYS A 140 16.15 -6.00 -9.83
CA LYS A 140 16.14 -7.24 -9.02
C LYS A 140 14.74 -7.87 -9.01
N PRO A 141 14.53 -9.04 -9.65
CA PRO A 141 13.18 -9.51 -9.97
C PRO A 141 12.24 -9.67 -8.78
N HIS A 142 12.70 -10.27 -7.68
CA HIS A 142 11.87 -10.52 -6.50
C HIS A 142 11.46 -9.22 -5.78
N LEU A 143 12.32 -8.21 -5.75
CA LEU A 143 12.02 -6.91 -5.14
C LEU A 143 11.05 -6.10 -6.02
N VAL A 144 11.28 -6.10 -7.34
CA VAL A 144 10.38 -5.43 -8.29
C VAL A 144 8.99 -6.07 -8.27
N LEU A 145 8.88 -7.41 -8.38
CA LEU A 145 7.58 -8.09 -8.31
C LEU A 145 6.89 -7.88 -6.97
N GLY A 146 7.62 -7.94 -5.86
CA GLY A 146 7.09 -7.69 -4.52
C GLY A 146 6.53 -6.28 -4.36
N LEU A 147 7.24 -5.26 -4.87
CA LEU A 147 6.78 -3.87 -4.84
C LEU A 147 5.57 -3.64 -5.76
N LEU A 148 5.62 -4.15 -6.99
CA LEU A 148 4.51 -4.05 -7.95
C LEU A 148 3.24 -4.68 -7.37
N TRP A 149 3.35 -5.88 -6.78
CA TRP A 149 2.21 -6.54 -6.14
C TRP A 149 1.61 -5.69 -5.03
N GLN A 150 2.43 -5.14 -4.13
CA GLN A 150 1.95 -4.31 -3.03
C GLN A 150 1.19 -3.07 -3.54
N ILE A 151 1.72 -2.37 -4.54
CA ILE A 151 1.07 -1.18 -5.13
C ILE A 151 -0.24 -1.58 -5.82
N ILE A 152 -0.24 -2.63 -6.64
CA ILE A 152 -1.44 -3.12 -7.34
C ILE A 152 -2.51 -3.54 -6.33
N LYS A 153 -2.12 -4.29 -5.28
CA LYS A 153 -3.04 -4.78 -4.25
C LYS A 153 -3.76 -3.63 -3.53
N ILE A 154 -3.05 -2.55 -3.19
CA ILE A 154 -3.66 -1.36 -2.58
C ILE A 154 -4.76 -0.79 -3.48
N GLY A 155 -4.49 -0.64 -4.78
CA GLY A 155 -5.47 -0.12 -5.74
C GLY A 155 -6.67 -1.05 -5.91
N LEU A 156 -6.43 -2.35 -6.05
CA LEU A 156 -7.51 -3.34 -6.18
C LEU A 156 -8.44 -3.37 -4.97
N PHE A 157 -7.93 -3.11 -3.78
CA PHE A 157 -8.67 -3.25 -2.53
C PHE A 157 -9.21 -1.93 -1.99
N ALA A 158 -8.98 -0.81 -2.67
CA ALA A 158 -9.35 0.52 -2.20
C ALA A 158 -10.85 0.66 -1.89
N ASP A 159 -11.70 0.04 -2.73
CA ASP A 159 -13.17 0.09 -2.64
C ASP A 159 -13.79 -1.13 -1.97
N ILE A 160 -12.97 -2.12 -1.57
CA ILE A 160 -13.42 -3.33 -0.88
C ILE A 160 -13.45 -3.08 0.63
N LYS A 161 -14.26 -2.09 1.01
CA LYS A 161 -14.53 -1.73 2.40
C LYS A 161 -15.85 -1.00 2.52
N LEU A 162 -16.52 -1.22 3.64
CA LEU A 162 -17.88 -0.74 3.87
C LEU A 162 -18.01 0.80 3.75
N SER A 163 -17.00 1.55 4.22
CA SER A 163 -16.98 3.02 4.15
C SER A 163 -16.86 3.60 2.74
N ARG A 164 -16.53 2.77 1.73
CA ARG A 164 -16.46 3.17 0.32
C ARG A 164 -17.58 2.55 -0.50
N ASN A 165 -18.04 1.38 -0.11
CA ASN A 165 -19.10 0.65 -0.78
C ASN A 165 -20.11 0.14 0.27
N GLU A 166 -21.15 0.94 0.53
CA GLU A 166 -22.20 0.60 1.50
C GLU A 166 -22.98 -0.67 1.12
N ALA A 167 -22.98 -1.07 -0.15
CA ALA A 167 -23.65 -2.30 -0.59
C ALA A 167 -23.00 -3.55 0.03
N LEU A 168 -21.76 -3.47 0.52
CA LEU A 168 -21.12 -4.53 1.30
C LEU A 168 -21.88 -4.88 2.58
N ALA A 169 -22.74 -3.99 3.09
CA ALA A 169 -23.60 -4.30 4.23
C ALA A 169 -24.55 -5.48 3.96
N ALA A 170 -24.84 -5.79 2.70
CA ALA A 170 -25.61 -6.98 2.30
C ALA A 170 -24.90 -8.30 2.65
N LEU A 171 -23.60 -8.26 2.96
CA LEU A 171 -22.81 -9.43 3.35
C LEU A 171 -22.91 -9.75 4.84
N LEU A 172 -23.63 -8.95 5.63
CA LEU A 172 -23.81 -9.18 7.06
C LEU A 172 -24.55 -10.51 7.30
N GLU A 173 -23.99 -11.36 8.16
CA GLU A 173 -24.63 -12.63 8.52
C GLU A 173 -25.63 -12.45 9.67
N GLU A 174 -26.55 -13.41 9.84
CA GLU A 174 -27.57 -13.33 10.89
C GLU A 174 -26.93 -13.25 12.28
N GLY A 175 -27.29 -12.21 13.04
CA GLY A 175 -26.77 -11.95 14.39
C GLY A 175 -25.38 -11.29 14.43
N GLU A 176 -24.77 -10.98 13.29
CA GLU A 176 -23.49 -10.26 13.21
C GLU A 176 -23.70 -8.75 13.33
N SER A 177 -22.79 -8.05 14.03
CA SER A 177 -22.80 -6.59 14.08
C SER A 177 -22.05 -5.98 12.90
N LEU A 178 -22.43 -4.76 12.50
CA LEU A 178 -21.73 -4.03 11.44
C LEU A 178 -20.24 -3.81 11.76
N GLU A 179 -19.93 -3.60 13.04
CA GLU A 179 -18.56 -3.45 13.53
C GLU A 179 -17.72 -4.72 13.28
N ALA A 180 -18.31 -5.91 13.42
CA ALA A 180 -17.62 -7.16 13.11
C ALA A 180 -17.29 -7.27 11.61
N LEU A 181 -18.22 -6.85 10.74
CA LEU A 181 -17.99 -6.79 9.30
C LEU A 181 -16.89 -5.78 8.92
N MET A 182 -16.83 -4.63 9.61
CA MET A 182 -15.79 -3.60 9.39
C MET A 182 -14.38 -4.06 9.78
N LYS A 183 -14.26 -5.06 10.65
CA LYS A 183 -12.97 -5.63 11.07
C LYS A 183 -12.41 -6.65 10.07
N LEU A 184 -13.21 -7.09 9.10
CA LEU A 184 -12.74 -8.03 8.09
C LEU A 184 -11.73 -7.36 7.15
N SER A 185 -10.67 -8.11 6.83
CA SER A 185 -9.75 -7.77 5.76
C SER A 185 -10.47 -7.77 4.39
N PRO A 186 -9.94 -7.05 3.38
CA PRO A 186 -10.47 -7.12 2.02
C PRO A 186 -10.55 -8.55 1.46
N GLU A 187 -9.60 -9.41 1.81
CA GLU A 187 -9.59 -10.82 1.42
C GLU A 187 -10.77 -11.61 2.01
N GLU A 188 -11.08 -11.39 3.29
CA GLU A 188 -12.21 -12.01 3.96
C GLU A 188 -13.55 -11.48 3.42
N LEU A 189 -13.63 -10.18 3.14
CA LEU A 189 -14.79 -9.56 2.50
C LEU A 189 -15.03 -10.14 1.11
N LEU A 190 -13.98 -10.31 0.29
CA LEU A 190 -14.09 -10.95 -1.02
C LEU A 190 -14.52 -12.40 -0.91
N LEU A 191 -14.00 -13.17 0.05
CA LEU A 191 -14.42 -14.56 0.25
C LEU A 191 -15.90 -14.63 0.64
N ARG A 192 -16.33 -13.74 1.54
CA ARG A 192 -17.73 -13.63 1.96
C ARG A 192 -18.63 -13.19 0.81
N TRP A 193 -18.18 -12.26 -0.03
CA TRP A 193 -18.87 -11.84 -1.25
C TRP A 193 -19.05 -12.98 -2.26
N VAL A 194 -17.99 -13.75 -2.54
CA VAL A 194 -18.09 -14.91 -3.44
C VAL A 194 -19.11 -15.90 -2.88
N ASN A 195 -19.01 -16.23 -1.59
CA ASN A 195 -19.93 -17.18 -0.96
C ASN A 195 -21.37 -16.67 -0.86
N PHE A 196 -21.60 -15.35 -0.73
CA PHE A 196 -22.93 -14.76 -0.79
C PHE A 196 -23.64 -15.12 -2.11
N HIS A 197 -22.92 -15.05 -3.23
CA HIS A 197 -23.45 -15.44 -4.53
C HIS A 197 -23.52 -16.95 -4.73
N LEU A 198 -22.47 -17.70 -4.34
CA LEU A 198 -22.42 -19.15 -4.54
C LEU A 198 -23.42 -19.92 -3.69
N LYS A 199 -23.81 -19.43 -2.51
CA LYS A 199 -24.84 -20.04 -1.65
C LYS A 199 -26.17 -20.23 -2.42
N LYS A 200 -26.51 -19.34 -3.36
CA LYS A 200 -27.70 -19.44 -4.22
C LYS A 200 -27.67 -20.66 -5.16
N THR A 201 -26.48 -21.19 -5.42
CA THR A 201 -26.23 -22.37 -6.26
C THR A 201 -25.91 -23.63 -5.45
N GLY A 202 -25.96 -23.56 -4.12
CA GLY A 202 -25.61 -24.66 -3.22
C GLY A 202 -24.10 -24.93 -3.08
N MET A 203 -23.25 -23.99 -3.48
CA MET A 203 -21.78 -24.09 -3.35
C MET A 203 -21.21 -23.12 -2.34
N THR A 204 -20.02 -23.43 -1.82
CA THR A 204 -19.23 -22.55 -0.97
C THR A 204 -17.76 -22.82 -1.21
N ILE A 205 -16.92 -21.81 -0.99
CA ILE A 205 -15.47 -21.92 -1.02
C ILE A 205 -14.88 -21.39 0.29
N SER A 206 -13.68 -21.83 0.63
CA SER A 206 -12.92 -21.43 1.83
C SER A 206 -11.62 -20.72 1.49
N ASN A 207 -11.18 -20.79 0.23
CA ASN A 207 -9.92 -20.21 -0.23
C ASN A 207 -9.93 -19.96 -1.75
N PHE A 208 -9.06 -19.06 -2.22
CA PHE A 208 -8.85 -18.78 -3.65
C PHE A 208 -7.74 -19.64 -4.28
N SER A 209 -7.52 -20.85 -3.76
CA SER A 209 -6.47 -21.77 -4.22
C SER A 209 -7.04 -23.13 -4.61
N GLY A 210 -7.13 -24.10 -3.69
CA GLY A 210 -7.68 -25.43 -3.92
C GLY A 210 -9.11 -25.43 -4.43
N ASP A 211 -9.97 -24.58 -3.88
CA ASP A 211 -11.42 -24.65 -4.12
C ASP A 211 -11.83 -24.08 -5.49
N ILE A 212 -10.93 -23.38 -6.17
CA ILE A 212 -11.20 -22.74 -7.47
C ILE A 212 -10.57 -23.47 -8.67
N LYS A 213 -9.76 -24.52 -8.44
CA LYS A 213 -8.91 -25.14 -9.49
C LYS A 213 -9.70 -25.75 -10.64
N ASP A 214 -10.93 -26.19 -10.37
CA ASP A 214 -11.79 -26.82 -11.35
C ASP A 214 -12.69 -25.84 -12.10
N SER A 215 -12.54 -24.52 -11.84
CA SER A 215 -13.30 -23.41 -12.46
C SER A 215 -14.81 -23.41 -12.21
N LYS A 216 -15.39 -24.38 -11.49
CA LYS A 216 -16.86 -24.46 -11.34
C LYS A 216 -17.41 -23.32 -10.50
N ALA A 217 -16.78 -23.05 -9.36
CA ALA A 217 -17.14 -21.93 -8.51
C ALA A 217 -17.13 -20.61 -9.30
N TYR A 218 -16.12 -20.40 -10.15
CA TYR A 218 -16.06 -19.20 -10.98
C TYR A 218 -17.14 -19.14 -12.06
N PHE A 219 -17.48 -20.24 -12.74
CA PHE A 219 -18.57 -20.22 -13.73
C PHE A 219 -19.88 -19.74 -13.12
N HIS A 220 -20.25 -20.33 -11.98
CA HIS A 220 -21.45 -19.94 -11.27
C HIS A 220 -21.36 -18.53 -10.69
N LEU A 221 -20.18 -18.10 -10.21
CA LEU A 221 -19.99 -16.72 -9.78
C LEU A 221 -20.23 -15.74 -10.95
N LEU A 222 -19.65 -15.99 -12.13
CA LEU A 222 -19.86 -15.15 -13.31
C LEU A 222 -21.33 -15.07 -13.70
N GLU A 223 -22.05 -16.20 -13.68
CA GLU A 223 -23.49 -16.26 -13.95
C GLU A 223 -24.30 -15.41 -12.95
N GLN A 224 -23.95 -15.44 -11.66
CA GLN A 224 -24.65 -14.68 -10.63
C GLN A 224 -24.41 -13.17 -10.68
N ILE A 225 -23.23 -12.74 -11.13
CA ILE A 225 -22.84 -11.32 -11.14
C ILE A 225 -23.02 -10.64 -12.50
N ALA A 226 -23.21 -11.42 -13.56
CA ALA A 226 -23.41 -10.87 -14.90
C ALA A 226 -24.65 -9.97 -14.94
N PRO A 227 -24.57 -8.80 -15.61
CA PRO A 227 -25.72 -7.92 -15.74
C PRO A 227 -26.91 -8.61 -16.38
N ASP A 228 -28.06 -8.56 -15.72
CA ASP A 228 -29.32 -9.16 -16.17
C ASP A 228 -30.10 -8.26 -17.15
N GLY A 229 -29.64 -7.03 -17.37
CA GLY A 229 -30.28 -6.03 -18.23
C GLY A 229 -31.40 -5.22 -17.55
N THR A 230 -31.59 -5.35 -16.25
CA THR A 230 -32.62 -4.61 -15.50
C THR A 230 -32.23 -3.17 -15.18
N LYS A 231 -30.91 -2.89 -15.11
CA LYS A 231 -30.38 -1.55 -14.86
C LYS A 231 -30.33 -0.74 -16.15
N GLU A 232 -30.88 0.47 -16.11
CA GLU A 232 -30.89 1.39 -17.25
C GLU A 232 -29.45 1.65 -17.75
N GLY A 233 -29.25 1.54 -19.07
CA GLY A 233 -27.95 1.74 -19.71
C GLY A 233 -26.95 0.59 -19.58
N VAL A 234 -27.29 -0.50 -18.88
CA VAL A 234 -26.41 -1.68 -18.75
C VAL A 234 -26.98 -2.84 -19.58
N PRO A 235 -26.32 -3.26 -20.68
CA PRO A 235 -26.80 -4.36 -21.49
C PRO A 235 -26.73 -5.69 -20.74
N ARG A 236 -27.68 -6.58 -21.00
CA ARG A 236 -27.64 -7.95 -20.48
C ARG A 236 -26.42 -8.68 -21.05
N VAL A 237 -25.71 -9.40 -20.19
CA VAL A 237 -24.61 -10.29 -20.58
C VAL A 237 -24.98 -11.71 -20.18
N GLU A 238 -25.04 -12.61 -21.16
CA GLU A 238 -25.32 -14.03 -20.91
C GLU A 238 -24.01 -14.81 -20.86
N ILE A 239 -23.85 -15.60 -19.80
CA ILE A 239 -22.66 -16.44 -19.57
C ILE A 239 -22.91 -17.82 -20.16
N ASP A 240 -22.04 -18.24 -21.09
CA ASP A 240 -22.09 -19.59 -21.65
C ASP A 240 -21.58 -20.63 -20.64
N MET A 241 -22.52 -21.36 -20.04
CA MET A 241 -22.26 -22.41 -19.06
C MET A 241 -21.85 -23.76 -19.68
N THR A 242 -21.88 -23.91 -21.02
CA THR A 242 -21.50 -25.18 -21.67
C THR A 242 -20.05 -25.56 -21.41
N GLY A 243 -19.19 -24.57 -21.18
CA GLY A 243 -17.79 -24.75 -20.79
C GLY A 243 -17.61 -25.58 -19.51
N LEU A 244 -18.60 -25.58 -18.60
CA LEU A 244 -18.58 -26.35 -17.36
C LEU A 244 -18.42 -27.87 -17.58
N TYR A 245 -18.95 -28.37 -18.70
CA TYR A 245 -18.92 -29.79 -19.06
C TYR A 245 -17.61 -30.24 -19.73
N GLU A 246 -16.70 -29.30 -20.04
CA GLU A 246 -15.37 -29.64 -20.54
C GLU A 246 -14.61 -30.46 -19.50
N LYS A 247 -14.03 -31.59 -19.92
CA LYS A 247 -13.36 -32.55 -19.01
C LYS A 247 -11.96 -32.08 -18.64
N ASP A 248 -11.26 -31.44 -19.58
CA ASP A 248 -9.92 -30.91 -19.34
C ASP A 248 -10.00 -29.61 -18.52
N LEU A 249 -9.40 -29.61 -17.33
CA LEU A 249 -9.48 -28.46 -16.42
C LEU A 249 -8.90 -27.18 -17.03
N LYS A 250 -7.85 -27.28 -17.85
CA LYS A 250 -7.20 -26.12 -18.46
C LYS A 250 -8.07 -25.55 -19.58
N LYS A 251 -8.68 -26.40 -20.41
CA LYS A 251 -9.65 -25.95 -21.41
C LYS A 251 -10.89 -25.36 -20.76
N ARG A 252 -11.40 -25.95 -19.67
CA ARG A 252 -12.51 -25.40 -18.89
C ARG A 252 -12.19 -24.01 -18.35
N ALA A 253 -11.01 -23.84 -17.75
CA ALA A 253 -10.54 -22.54 -17.27
C ALA A 253 -10.40 -21.51 -18.40
N GLU A 254 -9.97 -21.92 -19.60
CA GLU A 254 -9.95 -21.02 -20.76
C GLU A 254 -11.35 -20.62 -21.23
N CYS A 255 -12.32 -21.56 -21.23
CA CYS A 255 -13.72 -21.23 -21.50
C CYS A 255 -14.26 -20.21 -20.49
N LEU A 256 -13.96 -20.40 -19.19
CA LEU A 256 -14.30 -19.44 -18.14
C LEU A 256 -13.71 -18.05 -18.40
N LEU A 257 -12.42 -17.98 -18.76
CA LEU A 257 -11.75 -16.70 -19.00
C LEU A 257 -12.32 -15.93 -20.20
N LYS A 258 -12.82 -16.65 -21.22
CA LYS A 258 -13.59 -16.02 -22.31
C LYS A 258 -14.89 -15.41 -21.82
N GLN A 259 -15.59 -16.05 -20.88
CA GLN A 259 -16.79 -15.46 -20.28
C GLN A 259 -16.45 -14.24 -19.42
N ALA A 260 -15.36 -14.30 -18.66
CA ALA A 260 -14.87 -13.14 -17.90
C ALA A 260 -14.47 -11.97 -18.81
N GLU A 261 -14.00 -12.23 -20.03
CA GLU A 261 -13.68 -11.21 -21.04
C GLU A 261 -14.91 -10.42 -21.49
N LEU A 262 -16.07 -11.07 -21.63
CA LEU A 262 -17.35 -10.40 -21.93
C LEU A 262 -17.74 -9.38 -20.86
N LEU A 263 -17.36 -9.64 -19.60
CA LEU A 263 -17.54 -8.74 -18.47
C LEU A 263 -16.40 -7.72 -18.33
N GLY A 264 -15.39 -7.76 -19.21
CA GLY A 264 -14.20 -6.93 -19.15
C GLY A 264 -13.26 -7.31 -17.99
N CYS A 265 -13.37 -8.51 -17.43
CA CYS A 265 -12.68 -8.93 -16.20
C CYS A 265 -11.52 -9.91 -16.43
N ARG A 266 -11.15 -10.20 -17.68
CA ARG A 266 -10.02 -11.09 -18.00
C ARG A 266 -8.67 -10.42 -17.68
N GLN A 267 -8.30 -10.39 -16.41
CA GLN A 267 -7.06 -9.80 -15.89
C GLN A 267 -6.42 -10.72 -14.84
N PHE A 268 -5.10 -10.57 -14.65
CA PHE A 268 -4.25 -11.26 -13.68
C PHE A 268 -4.07 -12.78 -13.83
N VAL A 269 -5.09 -13.54 -14.22
CA VAL A 269 -5.04 -15.01 -14.29
C VAL A 269 -5.02 -15.52 -15.72
N SER A 270 -4.22 -16.56 -15.95
CA SER A 270 -4.33 -17.47 -17.08
C SER A 270 -5.06 -18.76 -16.67
N ALA A 271 -5.45 -19.58 -17.65
CA ALA A 271 -6.03 -20.89 -17.40
C ALA A 271 -5.10 -21.78 -16.54
N THR A 272 -3.78 -21.62 -16.68
CA THR A 272 -2.81 -22.34 -15.85
C THR A 272 -2.78 -21.84 -14.41
N ASP A 273 -2.98 -20.55 -14.16
CA ASP A 273 -2.97 -19.98 -12.80
C ASP A 273 -4.17 -20.43 -11.97
N ILE A 274 -5.33 -20.56 -12.63
CA ILE A 274 -6.54 -21.13 -12.03
C ILE A 274 -6.31 -22.60 -11.68
N VAL A 275 -5.91 -23.43 -12.66
CA VAL A 275 -5.75 -24.88 -12.46
C VAL A 275 -4.60 -25.22 -11.50
N THR A 276 -3.58 -24.37 -11.39
CA THR A 276 -2.52 -24.55 -10.38
C THR A 276 -2.93 -24.05 -9.00
N GLY A 277 -3.96 -23.20 -8.90
CA GLY A 277 -4.47 -22.67 -7.65
C GLY A 277 -3.61 -21.54 -7.09
N ASN A 278 -3.10 -20.65 -7.95
CA ASN A 278 -2.29 -19.50 -7.52
C ASN A 278 -3.16 -18.50 -6.72
N ALA A 279 -3.12 -18.58 -5.39
CA ALA A 279 -3.98 -17.80 -4.51
C ALA A 279 -3.91 -16.28 -4.77
N LYS A 280 -2.71 -15.76 -5.02
CA LYS A 280 -2.48 -14.32 -5.22
C LYS A 280 -3.16 -13.81 -6.50
N LEU A 281 -2.95 -14.51 -7.61
CA LEU A 281 -3.53 -14.10 -8.90
C LEU A 281 -5.04 -14.31 -8.92
N ASN A 282 -5.54 -15.41 -8.33
CA ASN A 282 -6.97 -15.66 -8.21
C ASN A 282 -7.66 -14.62 -7.32
N LEU A 283 -7.03 -14.19 -6.22
CA LEU A 283 -7.53 -13.09 -5.40
C LEU A 283 -7.60 -11.77 -6.19
N ALA A 284 -6.59 -11.44 -7.00
CA ALA A 284 -6.61 -10.25 -7.85
C ALA A 284 -7.70 -10.33 -8.93
N PHE A 285 -7.93 -11.51 -9.50
CA PHE A 285 -9.03 -11.76 -10.43
C PHE A 285 -10.39 -11.56 -9.77
N VAL A 286 -10.59 -12.12 -8.56
CA VAL A 286 -11.83 -11.96 -7.78
C VAL A 286 -12.07 -10.50 -7.39
N ALA A 287 -11.03 -9.77 -6.99
CA ALA A 287 -11.12 -8.33 -6.73
C ALA A 287 -11.54 -7.55 -7.98
N THR A 288 -11.02 -7.93 -9.15
CA THR A 288 -11.43 -7.32 -10.43
C THR A 288 -12.91 -7.58 -10.73
N LEU A 289 -13.40 -8.80 -10.47
CA LEU A 289 -14.82 -9.14 -10.60
C LEU A 289 -15.68 -8.29 -9.66
N PHE A 290 -15.30 -8.18 -8.38
CA PHE A 290 -16.02 -7.38 -7.41
C PHE A 290 -16.07 -5.90 -7.78
N ASN A 291 -14.93 -5.30 -8.17
CA ASN A 291 -14.85 -3.88 -8.48
C ASN A 291 -15.68 -3.49 -9.71
N LYS A 292 -15.85 -4.42 -10.68
CA LYS A 292 -16.63 -4.16 -11.90
C LYS A 292 -18.10 -4.57 -11.76
N HIS A 293 -18.35 -5.70 -11.10
CA HIS A 293 -19.66 -6.33 -11.02
C HIS A 293 -19.93 -6.82 -9.58
N PRO A 294 -20.10 -5.91 -8.60
CA PRO A 294 -20.31 -6.32 -7.21
C PRO A 294 -21.64 -7.06 -7.03
N ALA A 295 -22.67 -6.71 -7.82
CA ALA A 295 -24.00 -7.33 -7.77
C ALA A 295 -24.61 -7.38 -6.35
N LEU A 296 -24.37 -6.34 -5.55
CA LEU A 296 -24.94 -6.15 -4.22
C LEU A 296 -25.94 -4.98 -4.25
N THR A 297 -26.97 -5.08 -3.42
CA THR A 297 -27.95 -4.02 -3.18
C THR A 297 -27.98 -3.72 -1.68
N LYS A 298 -27.88 -2.44 -1.32
CA LYS A 298 -27.99 -2.02 0.09
C LYS A 298 -29.36 -2.45 0.64
N PRO A 299 -29.43 -3.13 1.80
CA PRO A 299 -30.70 -3.45 2.44
C PRO A 299 -31.48 -2.16 2.79
N GLU A 300 -32.74 -2.04 2.38
CA GLU A 300 -33.57 -0.84 2.58
C GLU A 300 -33.89 -0.54 4.05
N ASN A 301 -33.88 -1.55 4.91
CA ASN A 301 -34.36 -1.46 6.30
C ASN A 301 -33.28 -1.03 7.31
N GLN A 302 -32.11 -0.57 6.86
CA GLN A 302 -30.97 -0.33 7.74
C GLN A 302 -30.28 1.01 7.42
N ASP A 303 -30.66 2.06 8.17
CA ASP A 303 -30.01 3.36 8.16
C ASP A 303 -28.70 3.29 8.95
N TRP A 304 -27.64 2.88 8.28
CA TRP A 304 -26.28 2.99 8.80
C TRP A 304 -25.56 4.18 8.17
N THR A 305 -25.02 5.05 9.01
CA THR A 305 -23.98 6.00 8.61
C THR A 305 -22.65 5.38 8.97
N VAL A 306 -21.91 4.90 7.97
CA VAL A 306 -20.57 4.35 8.19
C VAL A 306 -19.58 5.50 8.06
N GLU A 307 -19.05 5.96 9.19
CA GLU A 307 -18.01 6.98 9.17
C GLU A 307 -16.77 6.43 8.45
N GLY A 308 -16.24 7.24 7.52
CA GLY A 308 -15.04 6.91 6.77
C GLY A 308 -13.78 7.03 7.63
N GLU A 309 -12.73 6.32 7.22
CA GLU A 309 -11.39 6.48 7.80
C GLU A 309 -10.96 7.95 7.75
N THR A 310 -10.59 8.52 8.90
CA THR A 310 -10.11 9.90 8.97
C THR A 310 -8.71 10.03 8.35
N ARG A 311 -8.31 11.27 8.05
CA ARG A 311 -6.98 11.54 7.51
C ARG A 311 -5.86 11.07 8.45
N GLU A 312 -6.01 11.32 9.76
CA GLU A 312 -5.02 10.93 10.78
C GLU A 312 -4.93 9.40 10.89
N GLU A 313 -6.07 8.69 10.92
CA GLU A 313 -6.13 7.22 10.92
C GLU A 313 -5.40 6.63 9.73
N ARG A 314 -5.69 7.13 8.52
CA ARG A 314 -5.06 6.66 7.29
C ARG A 314 -3.55 6.84 7.31
N THR A 315 -3.09 8.01 7.76
CA THR A 315 -1.66 8.32 7.87
C THR A 315 -0.97 7.36 8.84
N PHE A 316 -1.56 7.13 10.01
CA PHE A 316 -1.01 6.21 11.00
C PHE A 316 -1.04 4.75 10.55
N ARG A 317 -2.13 4.30 9.92
CA ARG A 317 -2.23 2.97 9.32
C ARG A 317 -1.13 2.75 8.29
N ASN A 318 -0.99 3.67 7.34
CA ASN A 318 0.03 3.57 6.29
C ASN A 318 1.45 3.59 6.89
N TRP A 319 1.70 4.45 7.89
CA TRP A 319 2.97 4.48 8.60
C TRP A 319 3.28 3.14 9.26
N MET A 320 2.36 2.57 10.06
CA MET A 320 2.56 1.28 10.72
C MET A 320 2.84 0.17 9.71
N ASN A 321 2.02 0.07 8.66
CA ASN A 321 2.16 -0.95 7.62
C ASN A 321 3.48 -0.83 6.85
N SER A 322 3.96 0.38 6.59
CA SER A 322 5.24 0.62 5.91
C SER A 322 6.45 0.10 6.70
N LEU A 323 6.33 -0.02 8.02
CA LEU A 323 7.36 -0.58 8.91
C LEU A 323 7.36 -2.12 8.94
N GLY A 324 6.41 -2.75 8.24
CA GLY A 324 6.30 -4.21 8.13
C GLY A 324 5.76 -4.87 9.40
N VAL A 325 4.77 -4.26 10.05
CA VAL A 325 4.06 -4.89 11.18
C VAL A 325 3.24 -6.10 10.71
N ASN A 326 3.07 -7.09 11.58
CA ASN A 326 2.30 -8.30 11.33
C ASN A 326 1.42 -8.65 12.55
N PRO A 327 0.08 -8.73 12.44
CA PRO A 327 -0.73 -8.63 11.21
C PRO A 327 -0.73 -7.24 10.57
N HIS A 328 -1.13 -7.19 9.30
CA HIS A 328 -1.32 -5.94 8.57
C HIS A 328 -2.51 -5.17 9.18
N VAL A 329 -2.37 -3.86 9.32
CA VAL A 329 -3.42 -3.00 9.88
C VAL A 329 -4.37 -2.56 8.77
N HIS A 330 -5.62 -3.01 8.84
CA HIS A 330 -6.72 -2.61 7.97
C HIS A 330 -7.63 -1.59 8.69
N HIS A 331 -7.91 -1.80 9.97
CA HIS A 331 -8.74 -0.94 10.81
C HIS A 331 -8.07 -0.70 12.16
N VAL A 332 -7.61 0.54 12.40
CA VAL A 332 -6.78 0.93 13.57
C VAL A 332 -7.40 0.50 14.89
N TYR A 333 -8.71 0.66 15.07
CA TYR A 333 -9.38 0.41 16.35
C TYR A 333 -9.75 -1.06 16.57
N GLY A 334 -9.67 -1.90 15.53
CA GLY A 334 -9.85 -3.35 15.64
C GLY A 334 -8.51 -4.09 15.75
N ASP A 335 -7.55 -3.72 14.90
CA ASP A 335 -6.29 -4.47 14.74
C ASP A 335 -5.25 -4.15 15.82
N LEU A 336 -5.45 -3.09 16.60
CA LEU A 336 -4.56 -2.73 17.72
C LEU A 336 -5.06 -3.24 19.09
N GLN A 337 -6.24 -3.87 19.17
CA GLN A 337 -6.90 -4.24 20.44
C GLN A 337 -6.15 -5.30 21.26
N ASP A 338 -5.23 -6.04 20.65
CA ASP A 338 -4.38 -7.02 21.36
C ASP A 338 -2.95 -6.52 21.63
N ALA A 339 -2.67 -5.27 21.25
CA ALA A 339 -1.39 -4.58 21.32
C ALA A 339 -0.21 -5.28 20.62
N ILE A 340 -0.40 -6.35 19.85
CA ILE A 340 0.71 -7.05 19.17
C ILE A 340 1.44 -6.12 18.18
N VAL A 341 0.68 -5.34 17.41
CA VAL A 341 1.23 -4.34 16.50
C VAL A 341 1.91 -3.21 17.28
N ILE A 342 1.30 -2.72 18.36
CA ILE A 342 1.88 -1.67 19.22
C ILE A 342 3.24 -2.11 19.79
N LEU A 343 3.33 -3.34 20.26
CA LEU A 343 4.55 -3.93 20.80
C LEU A 343 5.65 -4.05 19.73
N GLN A 344 5.31 -4.46 18.50
CA GLN A 344 6.26 -4.41 17.37
C GLN A 344 6.77 -2.99 17.10
N LEU A 345 5.90 -1.97 17.18
CA LEU A 345 6.31 -0.57 16.98
C LEU A 345 7.28 -0.09 18.06
N TYR A 346 7.16 -0.56 19.31
CA TYR A 346 8.16 -0.27 20.36
C TYR A 346 9.57 -0.72 19.95
N GLU A 347 9.71 -1.88 19.33
CA GLU A 347 11.02 -2.33 18.82
C GLU A 347 11.54 -1.42 17.70
N LYS A 348 10.66 -0.96 16.80
CA LYS A 348 11.02 -0.02 15.73
C LYS A 348 11.51 1.33 16.26
N ILE A 349 11.13 1.69 17.49
CA ILE A 349 11.60 2.89 18.18
C ILE A 349 12.65 2.61 19.26
N LYS A 350 13.33 1.46 19.16
CA LYS A 350 14.44 1.06 20.05
C LYS A 350 14.05 0.97 21.53
N VAL A 351 12.79 0.64 21.83
CA VAL A 351 12.31 0.31 23.17
C VAL A 351 12.18 -1.21 23.26
N PRO A 352 13.04 -1.91 24.03
CA PRO A 352 13.02 -3.36 24.10
C PRO A 352 11.70 -3.91 24.66
N VAL A 353 11.21 -4.97 24.03
CA VAL A 353 9.99 -5.69 24.43
C VAL A 353 10.35 -7.10 24.89
N ASP A 354 9.81 -7.52 26.03
CA ASP A 354 9.97 -8.88 26.56
C ASP A 354 8.89 -9.82 26.01
N TRP A 355 9.12 -10.29 24.79
CA TRP A 355 8.19 -11.19 24.10
C TRP A 355 8.00 -12.54 24.79
N ASN A 356 9.01 -13.02 25.51
CA ASN A 356 9.02 -14.38 26.05
C ASN A 356 8.26 -14.50 27.37
N HIS A 357 8.25 -13.43 28.18
CA HIS A 357 7.69 -13.51 29.53
C HIS A 357 6.52 -12.55 29.77
N ARG A 358 6.34 -11.52 28.92
CA ARG A 358 5.34 -10.46 29.15
C ARG A 358 4.29 -10.35 28.06
N VAL A 359 4.47 -11.00 26.91
CA VAL A 359 3.56 -10.90 25.76
C VAL A 359 2.81 -12.21 25.54
N ASN A 360 1.49 -12.12 25.50
CA ASN A 360 0.61 -13.21 25.09
C ASN A 360 0.49 -13.20 23.56
N LEU A 361 0.87 -14.30 22.90
CA LEU A 361 0.75 -14.43 21.44
C LEU A 361 -0.58 -15.09 21.01
N PRO A 362 -1.12 -14.76 19.83
CA PRO A 362 -2.23 -15.48 19.24
C PRO A 362 -1.84 -16.94 18.89
N PRO A 363 -2.80 -17.87 18.79
CA PRO A 363 -4.23 -17.69 19.03
C PRO A 363 -4.55 -17.57 20.52
N PHE A 364 -5.34 -16.56 20.90
CA PHE A 364 -5.80 -16.32 22.26
C PHE A 364 -6.85 -17.36 22.67
N LYS A 365 -6.45 -18.63 22.80
CA LYS A 365 -7.33 -19.77 23.11
C LYS A 365 -7.88 -19.68 24.55
N GLY A 366 -9.17 -19.98 24.68
CA GLY A 366 -9.87 -20.22 25.95
C GLY A 366 -11.28 -19.61 25.97
N VAL A 367 -12.30 -20.42 26.26
CA VAL A 367 -13.66 -19.95 26.56
C VAL A 367 -13.55 -19.03 27.78
N GLY A 368 -13.68 -17.72 27.57
CA GLY A 368 -13.66 -16.70 28.63
C GLY A 368 -12.30 -16.11 29.03
N GLY A 369 -11.15 -16.54 28.48
CA GLY A 369 -9.82 -16.06 28.91
C GLY A 369 -9.03 -15.24 27.87
N GLY A 370 -9.43 -15.28 26.60
CA GLY A 370 -8.70 -14.61 25.52
C GLY A 370 -8.68 -13.08 25.63
N HIS A 371 -9.75 -12.48 26.13
CA HIS A 371 -9.82 -11.02 26.33
C HIS A 371 -8.85 -10.55 27.43
N LEU A 372 -8.70 -11.30 28.52
CA LEU A 372 -7.75 -10.97 29.60
C LEU A 372 -6.31 -10.90 29.07
N LYS A 373 -5.90 -11.87 28.25
CA LYS A 373 -4.58 -11.89 27.62
C LYS A 373 -4.31 -10.67 26.72
N LYS A 374 -5.33 -10.23 25.98
CA LYS A 374 -5.24 -9.00 25.16
C LYS A 374 -5.10 -7.76 26.05
N ILE A 375 -5.89 -7.66 27.11
CA ILE A 375 -5.80 -6.57 28.09
C ILE A 375 -4.44 -6.56 28.79
N GLU A 376 -3.87 -7.72 29.12
CA GLU A 376 -2.50 -7.84 29.67
C GLU A 376 -1.45 -7.27 28.71
N ASN A 377 -1.53 -7.60 27.41
CA ASN A 377 -0.66 -7.02 26.39
C ASN A 377 -0.82 -5.50 26.31
N CYS A 378 -2.06 -4.99 26.30
CA CYS A 378 -2.35 -3.56 26.27
C CYS A 378 -1.81 -2.84 27.52
N ASN A 379 -1.96 -3.44 28.71
CA ASN A 379 -1.38 -2.92 29.95
C ASN A 379 0.14 -2.85 29.88
N TYR A 380 0.78 -3.89 29.32
CA TYR A 380 2.21 -3.91 29.13
C TYR A 380 2.68 -2.83 28.13
N ALA A 381 1.96 -2.64 27.02
CA ALA A 381 2.24 -1.57 26.06
C ALA A 381 2.18 -0.18 26.73
N VAL A 382 1.16 0.09 27.53
CA VAL A 382 1.04 1.36 28.30
C VAL A 382 2.17 1.49 29.31
N GLU A 383 2.56 0.41 30.00
CA GLU A 383 3.69 0.40 30.92
C GLU A 383 5.01 0.77 30.22
N LEU A 384 5.29 0.16 29.07
CA LEU A 384 6.48 0.48 28.25
C LEU A 384 6.48 1.95 27.84
N GLY A 385 5.35 2.46 27.37
CA GLY A 385 5.18 3.87 27.05
C GLY A 385 5.56 4.78 28.21
N LYS A 386 4.97 4.56 29.40
CA LYS A 386 5.21 5.40 30.57
C LYS A 386 6.63 5.27 31.13
N LYS A 387 7.11 4.03 31.34
CA LYS A 387 8.34 3.76 32.11
C LYS A 387 9.61 3.71 31.28
N LYS A 388 9.52 3.33 30.00
CA LYS A 388 10.69 3.09 29.14
C LYS A 388 10.80 4.10 28.02
N ALA A 389 9.68 4.48 27.40
CA ALA A 389 9.67 5.41 26.27
C ALA A 389 9.49 6.89 26.69
N GLY A 390 9.11 7.16 27.94
CA GLY A 390 8.89 8.53 28.45
C GLY A 390 7.64 9.20 27.88
N PHE A 391 6.64 8.42 27.49
CA PHE A 391 5.40 8.91 26.89
C PHE A 391 4.47 9.53 27.92
N SER A 392 3.79 10.61 27.52
CA SER A 392 2.73 11.22 28.33
C SER A 392 1.41 10.50 28.06
N LEU A 393 1.16 9.45 28.85
CA LEU A 393 -0.02 8.58 28.75
C LEU A 393 -0.96 8.77 29.95
N VAL A 394 -1.12 10.02 30.41
CA VAL A 394 -2.04 10.35 31.52
C VAL A 394 -3.47 10.05 31.08
N GLY A 395 -4.19 9.26 31.88
CA GLY A 395 -5.56 8.84 31.55
C GLY A 395 -5.68 7.73 30.50
N ILE A 396 -4.57 7.16 30.02
CA ILE A 396 -4.58 6.00 29.12
C ILE A 396 -4.23 4.74 29.93
N GLY A 397 -5.14 3.75 29.92
CA GLY A 397 -4.97 2.40 30.45
C GLY A 397 -5.03 1.33 29.37
N GLY A 398 -4.70 0.07 29.73
CA GLY A 398 -4.76 -1.03 28.77
C GLY A 398 -6.19 -1.37 28.33
N GLN A 399 -7.18 -1.13 29.18
CA GLN A 399 -8.60 -1.30 28.85
C GLN A 399 -9.02 -0.37 27.70
N ASP A 400 -8.58 0.88 27.71
CA ASP A 400 -8.92 1.85 26.66
C ASP A 400 -8.41 1.42 25.27
N LEU A 401 -7.21 0.81 25.22
CA LEU A 401 -6.65 0.28 23.98
C LEU A 401 -7.38 -0.99 23.53
N TYR A 402 -7.70 -1.89 24.47
CA TYR A 402 -8.46 -3.10 24.19
C TYR A 402 -9.87 -2.78 23.67
N ASP A 403 -10.53 -1.79 24.24
CA ASP A 403 -11.86 -1.33 23.80
C ASP A 403 -11.80 -0.54 22.48
N GLY A 404 -10.60 -0.26 21.96
CA GLY A 404 -10.43 0.47 20.71
C GLY A 404 -10.82 1.94 20.80
N ASN A 405 -10.65 2.59 21.95
CA ASN A 405 -11.01 4.00 22.13
C ASN A 405 -10.28 4.88 21.09
N PRO A 406 -11.00 5.60 20.20
CA PRO A 406 -10.37 6.30 19.08
C PRO A 406 -9.32 7.33 19.51
N THR A 407 -9.71 8.24 20.41
CA THR A 407 -8.86 9.33 20.88
C THR A 407 -7.60 8.83 21.58
N LEU A 408 -7.75 7.86 22.49
CA LEU A 408 -6.63 7.36 23.29
C LEU A 408 -5.69 6.47 22.48
N THR A 409 -6.24 5.69 21.54
CA THR A 409 -5.44 4.88 20.60
C THR A 409 -4.62 5.78 19.68
N LEU A 410 -5.23 6.77 19.03
CA LEU A 410 -4.51 7.73 18.18
C LEU A 410 -3.48 8.54 18.96
N ALA A 411 -3.75 8.90 20.22
CA ALA A 411 -2.78 9.60 21.07
C ALA A 411 -1.52 8.77 21.32
N LEU A 412 -1.65 7.46 21.59
CA LEU A 412 -0.51 6.56 21.75
C LEU A 412 0.25 6.37 20.43
N VAL A 413 -0.46 6.11 19.34
CA VAL A 413 0.14 5.90 18.00
C VAL A 413 0.90 7.15 17.54
N TRP A 414 0.37 8.34 17.81
CA TRP A 414 1.08 9.60 17.57
C TRP A 414 2.41 9.67 18.34
N GLN A 415 2.44 9.31 19.62
CA GLN A 415 3.68 9.36 20.40
C GLN A 415 4.72 8.35 19.91
N LEU A 416 4.27 7.16 19.47
CA LEU A 416 5.14 6.19 18.78
C LEU A 416 5.72 6.78 17.48
N MET A 417 4.89 7.38 16.63
CA MET A 417 5.32 7.99 15.36
C MET A 417 6.27 9.17 15.59
N ARG A 418 6.00 10.01 16.60
CA ARG A 418 6.87 11.13 16.99
C ARG A 418 8.23 10.60 17.43
N ARG A 419 8.28 9.63 18.35
CA ARG A 419 9.56 9.04 18.81
C ARG A 419 10.31 8.36 17.67
N TYR A 420 9.61 7.64 16.79
CA TYR A 420 10.20 7.06 15.58
C TYR A 420 10.90 8.13 14.73
N THR A 421 10.22 9.24 14.47
CA THR A 421 10.75 10.34 13.65
C THR A 421 11.98 10.99 14.31
N LEU A 422 11.96 11.19 15.62
CA LEU A 422 13.06 11.78 16.38
C LEU A 422 14.26 10.83 16.53
N ASN A 423 14.04 9.52 16.68
CA ASN A 423 15.13 8.55 16.72
C ASN A 423 15.95 8.53 15.42
N VAL A 424 15.31 8.80 14.27
CA VAL A 424 16.00 8.96 12.98
C VAL A 424 16.95 10.16 13.02
N LEU A 425 16.67 11.17 13.84
CA LEU A 425 17.54 12.34 14.07
C LEU A 425 18.61 12.07 15.13
N GLU A 426 18.29 11.33 16.21
CA GLU A 426 19.26 10.97 17.27
C GLU A 426 20.43 10.14 16.72
N ASP A 427 20.21 9.31 15.70
CA ASP A 427 21.29 8.57 15.00
C ASP A 427 22.21 9.48 14.14
N LEU A 428 21.85 10.76 13.98
CA LEU A 428 22.56 11.75 13.15
C LEU A 428 23.13 12.92 13.97
N GLY A 429 22.59 13.19 15.15
CA GLY A 429 23.09 14.18 16.09
C GLY A 429 24.07 13.57 17.08
N HIS A 430 25.05 14.36 17.55
CA HIS A 430 26.03 13.94 18.57
C HIS A 430 25.40 13.78 19.98
N GLY A 431 24.30 13.04 20.11
CA GLY A 431 23.65 12.73 21.39
C GLY A 431 22.68 13.79 21.94
N GLU A 432 22.35 14.85 21.18
CA GLU A 432 21.31 15.79 21.60
C GLU A 432 19.91 15.19 21.37
N VAL A 433 19.06 15.26 22.41
CA VAL A 433 17.66 14.85 22.30
C VAL A 433 16.97 15.82 21.35
N ALA A 434 16.57 15.34 20.17
CA ALA A 434 15.92 16.16 19.17
C ALA A 434 14.53 16.62 19.67
N GLY A 435 14.47 17.87 20.14
CA GLY A 435 13.22 18.54 20.49
C GLY A 435 12.71 19.44 19.37
N ASP A 436 11.47 19.91 19.52
CA ASP A 436 10.83 20.83 18.57
C ASP A 436 11.69 22.09 18.31
N ASP A 437 12.32 22.65 19.35
CA ASP A 437 13.19 23.83 19.25
C ASP A 437 14.47 23.57 18.45
N LEU A 438 15.03 22.35 18.56
CA LEU A 438 16.20 21.95 17.77
C LEU A 438 15.85 21.91 16.27
N ILE A 439 14.70 21.35 15.93
CA ILE A 439 14.25 21.28 14.53
C ILE A 439 14.02 22.70 13.99
N ILE A 440 13.32 23.56 14.72
CA ILE A 440 13.02 24.93 14.28
C ILE A 440 14.32 25.74 14.10
N SER A 441 15.23 25.66 15.07
CA SER A 441 16.52 26.37 15.00
C SER A 441 17.38 25.88 13.85
N TRP A 442 17.47 24.56 13.63
CA TRP A 442 18.18 23.98 12.50
C TRP A 442 17.61 24.43 11.16
N VAL A 443 16.27 24.40 11.01
CA VAL A 443 15.60 24.83 9.77
C VAL A 443 15.89 26.30 9.47
N ASN A 444 15.67 27.20 10.45
CA ASN A 444 15.90 28.63 10.25
C ASN A 444 17.38 28.95 9.98
N LYS A 445 18.31 28.25 10.64
CA LYS A 445 19.75 28.38 10.36
C LYS A 445 20.08 27.95 8.93
N THR A 446 19.58 26.79 8.50
CA THR A 446 19.80 26.24 7.16
C THR A 446 19.25 27.16 6.07
N LEU A 447 18.06 27.73 6.29
CA LEU A 447 17.45 28.69 5.37
C LEU A 447 18.28 29.99 5.29
N ALA A 448 18.72 30.52 6.42
CA ALA A 448 19.54 31.73 6.47
C ALA A 448 20.90 31.56 5.78
N GLU A 449 21.58 30.43 6.01
CA GLU A 449 22.87 30.10 5.37
C GLU A 449 22.72 29.93 3.85
N ALA A 450 21.57 29.46 3.38
CA ALA A 450 21.23 29.35 1.96
C ALA A 450 20.69 30.67 1.35
N GLY A 451 20.65 31.77 2.10
CA GLY A 451 20.15 33.07 1.65
C GLY A 451 18.65 33.11 1.35
N LYS A 452 17.86 32.21 1.95
CA LYS A 452 16.40 32.17 1.82
C LYS A 452 15.75 33.15 2.78
N SER A 453 14.65 33.78 2.36
CA SER A 453 13.90 34.75 3.20
C SER A 453 12.89 34.09 4.13
N SER A 454 12.52 32.83 3.87
CA SER A 454 11.55 32.09 4.68
C SER A 454 12.09 31.80 6.08
N SER A 455 11.26 31.98 7.10
CA SER A 455 11.52 31.57 8.48
C SER A 455 10.21 31.42 9.23
N PHE A 456 10.19 30.63 10.31
CA PHE A 456 9.01 30.47 11.15
C PHE A 456 9.39 30.25 12.62
N LYS A 457 8.48 30.59 13.54
CA LYS A 457 8.72 30.53 14.99
C LYS A 457 8.15 29.28 15.67
N SER A 458 7.20 28.60 15.03
CA SER A 458 6.60 27.38 15.55
C SER A 458 5.96 26.57 14.43
N PHE A 459 5.66 25.29 14.67
CA PHE A 459 4.91 24.45 13.73
C PHE A 459 3.43 24.84 13.55
N LYS A 460 2.97 25.91 14.22
CA LYS A 460 1.63 26.50 14.06
C LYS A 460 1.66 27.77 13.18
N ASP A 461 2.83 28.16 12.70
CA ASP A 461 3.01 29.39 11.94
C ASP A 461 2.26 29.34 10.61
N LYS A 462 1.39 30.34 10.35
CA LYS A 462 0.52 30.35 9.18
C LYS A 462 1.27 30.53 7.86
N SER A 463 2.51 31.02 7.89
CA SER A 463 3.36 31.08 6.68
C SER A 463 3.58 29.70 6.04
N ILE A 464 3.55 28.63 6.84
CA ILE A 464 3.72 27.23 6.40
C ILE A 464 2.60 26.79 5.44
N SER A 465 1.40 27.38 5.55
CA SER A 465 0.25 27.07 4.67
C SER A 465 0.54 27.30 3.18
N THR A 466 1.53 28.14 2.85
CA THR A 466 1.97 28.39 1.48
C THR A 466 2.90 27.32 0.91
N SER A 467 3.40 26.43 1.77
CA SER A 467 4.49 25.48 1.52
C SER A 467 5.83 26.10 1.10
N LEU A 468 5.96 27.44 1.08
CA LEU A 468 7.20 28.11 0.71
C LEU A 468 8.36 27.79 1.66
N PRO A 469 8.19 27.79 3.00
CA PRO A 469 9.28 27.39 3.90
C PRO A 469 9.75 25.95 3.68
N VAL A 470 8.84 25.05 3.28
CA VAL A 470 9.17 23.65 2.99
C VAL A 470 9.96 23.56 1.68
N LEU A 471 9.50 24.24 0.63
CA LEU A 471 10.17 24.25 -0.69
C LEU A 471 11.54 24.93 -0.63
N ASP A 472 11.66 26.05 0.09
CA ASP A 472 12.92 26.73 0.28
C ASP A 472 13.92 25.87 1.05
N LEU A 473 13.45 25.10 2.04
CA LEU A 473 14.30 24.17 2.79
C LEU A 473 14.75 23.00 1.93
N ILE A 474 13.88 22.44 1.10
CA ILE A 474 14.24 21.38 0.15
C ILE A 474 15.35 21.89 -0.80
N ASP A 475 15.21 23.09 -1.33
CA ASP A 475 16.22 23.70 -2.20
C ASP A 475 17.51 24.04 -1.43
N ALA A 476 17.43 24.41 -0.16
CA ALA A 476 18.62 24.59 0.68
C ALA A 476 19.38 23.27 0.94
N ILE A 477 18.65 22.16 1.15
CA ILE A 477 19.23 20.81 1.35
C ILE A 477 19.79 20.24 0.04
N GLN A 478 19.13 20.50 -1.08
CA GLN A 478 19.54 20.08 -2.40
C GLN A 478 19.35 21.24 -3.39
N PRO A 479 20.39 22.06 -3.60
CA PRO A 479 20.33 23.19 -4.51
C PRO A 479 19.84 22.80 -5.90
N GLN A 480 19.00 23.64 -6.49
CA GLN A 480 18.42 23.45 -7.84
C GLN A 480 17.49 22.24 -7.96
N SER A 481 17.04 21.65 -6.84
CA SER A 481 16.06 20.56 -6.88
C SER A 481 14.64 21.07 -7.14
N VAL A 482 14.33 22.30 -6.70
CA VAL A 482 12.99 22.89 -6.80
C VAL A 482 12.91 23.80 -8.02
N ASN A 483 11.94 23.52 -8.90
CA ASN A 483 11.61 24.45 -9.97
C ASN A 483 10.57 25.46 -9.47
N PHE A 484 11.05 26.65 -9.10
CA PHE A 484 10.18 27.71 -8.58
C PHE A 484 9.27 28.36 -9.61
N ASP A 485 9.45 28.12 -10.91
CA ASP A 485 8.51 28.58 -11.94
C ASP A 485 7.15 27.86 -11.82
N LEU A 486 7.15 26.68 -11.19
CA LEU A 486 5.94 25.89 -10.92
C LEU A 486 5.26 26.28 -9.59
N VAL A 487 5.86 27.18 -8.82
CA VAL A 487 5.45 27.52 -7.46
C VAL A 487 4.80 28.91 -7.46
N LYS A 488 3.61 29.01 -6.90
CA LYS A 488 2.91 30.28 -6.74
C LYS A 488 3.32 30.93 -5.42
N ARG A 489 4.07 32.04 -5.52
CA ARG A 489 4.67 32.73 -4.37
C ARG A 489 3.87 33.94 -3.91
N ASP A 490 3.38 34.75 -4.84
CA ASP A 490 2.72 36.01 -4.54
C ASP A 490 1.24 35.78 -4.24
N SER A 491 0.83 36.04 -3.00
CA SER A 491 -0.56 35.95 -2.53
C SER A 491 -1.32 34.70 -3.02
N PRO A 492 -0.83 33.48 -2.73
CA PRO A 492 -1.41 32.26 -3.26
C PRO A 492 -2.85 32.08 -2.76
N SER A 493 -3.76 31.75 -3.68
CA SER A 493 -5.11 31.27 -3.35
C SER A 493 -5.06 29.94 -2.60
N ASP A 494 -6.18 29.47 -2.06
CA ASP A 494 -6.20 28.18 -1.36
C ASP A 494 -5.93 26.99 -2.32
N GLU A 495 -6.33 27.11 -3.59
CA GLU A 495 -5.96 26.16 -4.63
C GLU A 495 -4.46 26.19 -4.93
N ASP A 496 -3.86 27.38 -5.01
CA ASP A 496 -2.41 27.54 -5.19
C ASP A 496 -1.61 26.95 -4.01
N LYS A 497 -2.09 27.15 -2.78
CA LYS A 497 -1.49 26.56 -1.58
C LYS A 497 -1.51 25.04 -1.63
N LEU A 498 -2.65 24.45 -2.02
CA LEU A 498 -2.77 23.00 -2.18
C LEU A 498 -1.85 22.49 -3.29
N ASN A 499 -1.78 23.18 -4.42
CA ASN A 499 -0.89 22.83 -5.53
C ASN A 499 0.59 22.94 -5.15
N ASN A 500 0.99 23.96 -4.38
CA ASN A 500 2.33 24.08 -3.82
C ASN A 500 2.61 22.95 -2.82
N ALA A 501 1.63 22.57 -1.98
CA ALA A 501 1.77 21.51 -0.99
C ALA A 501 1.94 20.13 -1.65
N LYS A 502 1.16 19.81 -2.70
CA LYS A 502 1.33 18.60 -3.52
C LYS A 502 2.74 18.50 -4.09
N TYR A 503 3.24 19.62 -4.61
CA TYR A 503 4.60 19.73 -5.14
C TYR A 503 5.65 19.54 -4.04
N ALA A 504 5.49 20.21 -2.88
CA ALA A 504 6.42 20.14 -1.76
C ALA A 504 6.54 18.74 -1.16
N VAL A 505 5.43 18.05 -0.94
CA VAL A 505 5.42 16.67 -0.43
C VAL A 505 6.15 15.72 -1.39
N SER A 506 5.87 15.84 -2.69
CA SER A 506 6.52 15.01 -3.71
C SER A 506 8.01 15.33 -3.84
N MET A 507 8.39 16.61 -3.77
CA MET A 507 9.79 17.03 -3.78
C MET A 507 10.56 16.53 -2.55
N ALA A 508 9.96 16.58 -1.36
CA ALA A 508 10.57 16.03 -0.15
C ALA A 508 10.86 14.53 -0.30
N ARG A 509 9.90 13.77 -0.84
CA ARG A 509 10.07 12.33 -1.13
C ARG A 509 11.13 12.09 -2.20
N LYS A 510 11.19 12.91 -3.25
CA LYS A 510 12.17 12.83 -4.34
C LYS A 510 13.60 13.00 -3.85
N ILE A 511 13.86 13.97 -2.97
CA ILE A 511 15.20 14.16 -2.40
C ILE A 511 15.57 13.08 -1.38
N GLY A 512 14.63 12.22 -0.98
CA GLY A 512 14.86 11.06 -0.12
C GLY A 512 14.28 11.14 1.29
N ALA A 513 13.45 12.15 1.61
CA ALA A 513 12.81 12.26 2.91
C ALA A 513 11.60 11.32 3.03
N LYS A 514 11.50 10.60 4.15
CA LYS A 514 10.41 9.65 4.43
C LYS A 514 9.19 10.38 5.02
N VAL A 515 8.43 11.04 4.17
CA VAL A 515 7.32 11.91 4.59
C VAL A 515 5.96 11.24 4.43
N TYR A 516 5.20 11.21 5.53
CA TYR A 516 3.80 10.74 5.59
C TYR A 516 2.77 11.88 5.63
N ALA A 517 3.21 13.13 5.83
CA ALA A 517 2.34 14.28 5.77
C ALA A 517 1.65 14.39 4.41
N LEU A 518 0.39 14.75 4.42
CA LEU A 518 -0.42 14.99 3.24
C LEU A 518 -0.40 16.48 2.87
N PRO A 519 -0.68 16.83 1.61
CA PRO A 519 -0.70 18.23 1.17
C PRO A 519 -1.61 19.11 2.05
N GLU A 520 -2.78 18.60 2.41
CA GLU A 520 -3.76 19.31 3.23
C GLU A 520 -3.23 19.58 4.65
N ASP A 521 -2.37 18.72 5.19
CA ASP A 521 -1.76 18.93 6.51
C ASP A 521 -0.84 20.16 6.54
N LEU A 522 -0.21 20.50 5.40
CA LEU A 522 0.57 21.73 5.27
C LEU A 522 -0.34 22.94 5.14
N VAL A 523 -1.36 22.87 4.28
CA VAL A 523 -2.30 23.98 4.02
C VAL A 523 -3.06 24.37 5.30
N GLU A 524 -3.56 23.38 6.04
CA GLU A 524 -4.28 23.57 7.31
C GLU A 524 -3.34 23.88 8.47
N VAL A 525 -2.04 23.67 8.29
CA VAL A 525 -0.99 23.82 9.32
C VAL A 525 -1.26 22.89 10.51
N ASN A 526 -1.41 21.59 10.23
CA ASN A 526 -1.52 20.56 11.24
C ASN A 526 -0.16 20.42 11.98
N PRO A 527 -0.04 20.84 13.26
CA PRO A 527 1.26 20.99 13.90
C PRO A 527 2.02 19.67 14.05
N LYS A 528 1.29 18.57 14.25
CA LYS A 528 1.86 17.22 14.34
C LYS A 528 2.56 16.85 13.04
N MET A 529 1.84 16.96 11.94
CA MET A 529 2.33 16.55 10.62
C MET A 529 3.38 17.52 10.08
N VAL A 530 3.22 18.82 10.30
CA VAL A 530 4.21 19.84 9.97
C VAL A 530 5.54 19.58 10.69
N MET A 531 5.51 19.25 11.99
CA MET A 531 6.73 18.88 12.72
C MET A 531 7.42 17.66 12.07
N THR A 532 6.66 16.60 11.75
CA THR A 532 7.26 15.42 11.11
C THR A 532 7.84 15.72 9.72
N MET A 533 7.24 16.63 8.96
CA MET A 533 7.78 17.07 7.67
C MET A 533 9.17 17.69 7.84
N PHE A 534 9.29 18.69 8.72
CA PHE A 534 10.57 19.37 8.96
C PHE A 534 11.61 18.45 9.60
N ALA A 535 11.20 17.56 10.51
CA ALA A 535 12.08 16.55 11.10
C ALA A 535 12.63 15.59 10.03
N CYS A 536 11.78 15.09 9.13
CA CYS A 536 12.23 14.21 8.04
C CYS A 536 13.17 14.93 7.06
N LEU A 537 12.94 16.22 6.77
CA LEU A 537 13.83 17.04 5.95
C LEU A 537 15.17 17.30 6.66
N MET A 538 15.16 17.59 7.97
CA MET A 538 16.36 17.72 8.79
C MET A 538 17.20 16.43 8.76
N GLY A 539 16.57 15.28 8.99
CA GLY A 539 17.26 14.00 8.92
C GLY A 539 17.87 13.71 7.54
N ARG A 540 17.27 14.24 6.47
CA ARG A 540 17.86 14.18 5.13
C ARG A 540 19.02 15.15 4.95
N GLY A 541 18.88 16.39 5.42
CA GLY A 541 19.92 17.42 5.35
C GLY A 541 21.19 17.02 6.10
N MET A 542 21.04 16.54 7.34
CA MET A 542 22.17 16.14 8.19
C MET A 542 22.93 14.91 7.66
N LYS A 543 22.29 14.01 6.91
CA LYS A 543 22.98 12.87 6.26
C LYS A 543 23.89 13.25 5.10
N ARG A 544 23.77 14.47 4.56
CA ARG A 544 24.56 14.95 3.41
C ARG A 544 25.72 15.86 3.82
N ALA A 545 25.61 16.52 4.97
CA ALA A 545 26.72 17.23 5.61
C ALA A 545 27.72 16.22 6.16
#